data_AF-A0AA88HTH1-F1
#
_entry.id   AF-A0AA88HTH1-F1
#
_cell.length_a   1.000
_cell.length_b   1.000
_cell.length_c   1.000
_cell.angle_alpha   90.00
_cell.angle_beta   90.00
_cell.angle_gamma   90.00
#
_symmetry.space_group_name_H-M   'P 1'
#
loop_
_entity.id
_entity.type
_entity.pdbx_description
1 polymer ?
#
loop_
_entity_poly.entity_id
_entity_poly.type
_entity_poly.pdbx_seq_one_letter_code
_entity_poly.pdbx_strand_id
1 'polypeptide(L)'
;MDAYLSLYEPAAEGDQNCIDDESELFVDCAESIVADDRIIQKNIPPEVETGRREYKLKLIHPTGERFKKLVTQMKWRLREGQDEAIYDIGVSDNGALTGLNEDDMDESLSMLRSMASTLGASTSIFKKKVSVREPECYRDARSKDYR
;
A
#
# COMPACT_ATOMS: atom_id res chain seq x y z
N MET A 1 3.85 21.12 -9.09
CA MET A 1 4.39 19.74 -9.15
C MET A 1 4.14 19.15 -7.80
N ASP A 2 3.24 18.18 -7.75
CA ASP A 2 2.64 17.74 -6.50
C ASP A 2 2.57 16.22 -6.49
N ALA A 3 3.08 15.62 -5.41
CA ALA A 3 3.04 14.18 -5.20
C ALA A 3 2.05 13.85 -4.07
N TYR A 4 1.04 13.05 -4.39
CA TYR A 4 0.02 12.59 -3.47
C TYR A 4 0.34 11.19 -2.94
N LEU A 5 0.19 10.99 -1.64
CA LEU A 5 0.58 9.74 -0.98
C LEU A 5 -0.62 8.99 -0.42
N SER A 6 -0.74 7.71 -0.76
CA SER A 6 -1.66 6.77 -0.12
C SER A 6 -0.86 5.79 0.71
N LEU A 7 -1.10 5.75 2.01
CA LEU A 7 -0.33 4.97 2.96
C LEU A 7 -1.15 3.76 3.40
N TYR A 8 -0.55 2.57 3.33
CA TYR A 8 -1.17 1.33 3.78
C TYR A 8 -0.44 0.84 5.03
N GLU A 9 -1.16 0.78 6.14
CA GLU A 9 -0.71 0.23 7.42
C GLU A 9 -1.07 -1.25 7.50
N PRO A 10 -0.28 -2.11 8.16
CA PRO A 10 -0.61 -3.51 8.33
C PRO A 10 -1.84 -3.65 9.22
N ALA A 11 -2.69 -4.64 8.95
CA ALA A 11 -3.66 -5.09 9.96
C ALA A 11 -2.92 -5.42 11.27
N ALA A 12 -3.40 -4.86 12.38
CA ALA A 12 -2.86 -5.13 13.69
C ALA A 12 -2.88 -6.64 13.97
N GLU A 13 -1.74 -7.18 14.41
CA GLU A 13 -1.65 -8.53 14.97
C GLU A 13 -2.28 -8.51 16.37
N GLY A 14 -3.61 -8.47 16.46
CA GLY A 14 -4.25 -8.35 17.76
C GLY A 14 -5.69 -7.88 17.74
N ASP A 15 -6.54 -8.58 17.00
CA ASP A 15 -7.85 -8.93 17.56
C ASP A 15 -8.30 -10.21 16.87
N GLN A 16 -8.01 -11.32 17.53
CA GLN A 16 -8.63 -12.60 17.23
C GLN A 16 -10.05 -12.57 17.79
N ASN A 17 -10.85 -11.60 17.36
CA ASN A 17 -12.27 -11.67 17.56
C ASN A 17 -12.77 -12.62 16.49
N CYS A 18 -12.90 -13.89 16.88
CA CYS A 18 -13.78 -14.82 16.22
C CYS A 18 -15.12 -14.09 15.99
N ILE A 19 -15.45 -13.83 14.73
CA ILE A 19 -16.78 -13.36 14.37
C ILE A 19 -17.67 -14.60 14.56
N ASP A 20 -18.22 -14.73 15.76
CA ASP A 20 -19.18 -15.77 16.11
C ASP A 20 -20.59 -15.46 15.60
N ASP A 21 -20.79 -14.34 14.89
CA ASP A 21 -22.09 -13.95 14.35
C ASP A 21 -22.14 -14.21 12.83
N GLU A 22 -22.74 -15.35 12.50
CA GLU A 22 -23.32 -15.74 11.20
C GLU A 22 -24.48 -14.80 10.79
N SER A 23 -24.29 -13.49 10.91
CA SER A 23 -25.22 -12.51 10.37
C SER A 23 -24.49 -11.22 10.08
N GLU A 24 -24.01 -11.12 8.83
CA GLU A 24 -23.99 -9.95 7.93
C GLU A 24 -23.06 -10.28 6.73
N LEU A 25 -23.19 -11.49 6.20
CA LEU A 25 -22.55 -11.90 4.95
C LEU A 25 -23.58 -11.83 3.82
N PHE A 26 -23.74 -10.65 3.23
CA PHE A 26 -24.44 -10.48 1.97
C PHE A 26 -23.63 -9.62 0.99
N VAL A 27 -23.10 -10.29 -0.07
CA VAL A 27 -22.91 -9.84 -1.49
C VAL A 27 -21.79 -8.80 -1.74
N ASP A 28 -20.99 -8.76 -2.82
CA ASP A 28 -20.70 -9.56 -4.04
C ASP A 28 -19.22 -9.32 -4.42
N CYS A 29 -18.74 -9.92 -5.51
CA CYS A 29 -17.36 -9.98 -6.03
C CYS A 29 -16.50 -8.69 -6.20
N ALA A 30 -16.83 -7.51 -5.65
CA ALA A 30 -15.93 -6.36 -5.64
C ALA A 30 -16.22 -5.37 -4.49
N GLU A 31 -15.14 -4.95 -3.83
CA GLU A 31 -14.98 -3.74 -2.99
C GLU A 31 -15.28 -3.78 -1.47
N SER A 32 -14.27 -3.25 -0.77
CA SER A 32 -14.16 -2.77 0.62
C SER A 32 -15.12 -3.28 1.70
N ILE A 33 -14.55 -3.86 2.75
CA ILE A 33 -15.24 -4.10 4.02
C ILE A 33 -15.09 -2.84 4.89
N VAL A 34 -16.14 -2.44 5.61
CA VAL A 34 -16.07 -1.41 6.64
C VAL A 34 -16.04 -2.10 8.01
N ALA A 35 -14.96 -1.91 8.77
CA ALA A 35 -14.93 -2.22 10.20
C ALA A 35 -14.36 -1.00 10.92
N ASP A 36 -15.10 -0.46 11.90
CA ASP A 36 -14.66 0.64 12.77
C ASP A 36 -14.10 1.87 12.01
N ASP A 37 -14.92 2.47 11.14
CA ASP A 37 -14.59 3.62 10.25
C ASP A 37 -13.36 3.44 9.31
N ARG A 38 -12.72 2.27 9.31
CA ARG A 38 -11.57 1.96 8.46
C ARG A 38 -12.02 1.27 7.17
N ILE A 39 -11.58 1.79 6.03
CA ILE A 39 -11.75 1.14 4.73
C ILE A 39 -10.76 -0.01 4.63
N ILE A 40 -11.27 -1.23 4.71
CA ILE A 40 -10.50 -2.46 4.60
C ILE A 40 -10.41 -2.86 3.12
N GLN A 41 -9.22 -2.73 2.54
CA GLN A 41 -8.98 -3.07 1.13
C GLN A 41 -8.18 -4.36 1.00
N LYS A 42 -8.68 -5.31 0.19
CA LYS A 42 -8.06 -6.64 0.02
C LYS A 42 -6.90 -6.64 -0.97
N ASN A 43 -7.05 -5.99 -2.11
CA ASN A 43 -6.00 -5.88 -3.13
C ASN A 43 -6.24 -4.63 -4.01
N ILE A 44 -5.20 -4.16 -4.68
CA ILE A 44 -5.33 -3.26 -5.83
C ILE A 44 -4.85 -3.96 -7.11
N PRO A 45 -5.25 -3.46 -8.29
CA PRO A 45 -4.68 -3.94 -9.55
C PRO A 45 -3.16 -3.87 -9.52
N PRO A 46 -2.45 -4.76 -10.23
CA PRO A 46 -1.00 -4.68 -10.36
C PRO A 46 -0.53 -3.32 -10.89
N GLU A 47 0.69 -2.92 -10.51
CA GLU A 47 1.29 -1.69 -10.99
C GLU A 47 1.44 -1.72 -12.52
N VAL A 48 1.10 -0.60 -13.16
CA VAL A 48 1.43 -0.38 -14.56
C VAL A 48 2.72 0.45 -14.62
N GLU A 49 3.66 0.02 -15.45
CA GLU A 49 4.95 0.71 -15.61
C GLU A 49 4.79 2.16 -16.10
N THR A 50 3.65 2.49 -16.72
CA THR A 50 3.31 3.82 -17.26
C THR A 50 2.31 4.60 -16.45
N GLY A 51 2.36 5.93 -16.58
CA GLY A 51 1.41 6.85 -15.97
C GLY A 51 1.89 7.41 -14.63
N ARG A 52 0.99 8.08 -13.93
CA ARG A 52 1.32 8.91 -12.75
C ARG A 52 1.40 8.17 -11.41
N ARG A 53 1.14 6.86 -11.39
CA ARG A 53 1.03 6.05 -10.17
C ARG A 53 2.25 5.16 -10.00
N GLU A 54 2.79 5.08 -8.80
CA GLU A 54 3.95 4.25 -8.46
C GLU A 54 3.68 3.45 -7.18
N TYR A 55 3.99 2.15 -7.17
CA TYR A 55 3.90 1.30 -5.98
C TYR A 55 5.27 1.10 -5.35
N LYS A 56 5.34 1.24 -4.04
CA LYS A 56 6.55 0.92 -3.27
C LYS A 56 6.16 0.24 -1.97
N LEU A 57 6.73 -0.95 -1.75
CA LEU A 57 6.59 -1.59 -0.46
C LEU A 57 7.22 -0.73 0.62
N LYS A 58 8.50 -0.34 0.48
CA LYS A 58 9.22 0.57 1.39
C LYS A 58 10.34 1.34 0.71
N LEU A 59 10.68 2.51 1.25
CA LEU A 59 11.70 3.42 0.72
C LEU A 59 12.69 3.85 1.81
N ILE A 60 13.42 2.86 2.34
CA ILE A 60 14.34 3.04 3.46
C ILE A 60 15.79 3.09 2.98
N HIS A 61 16.55 4.07 3.46
CA HIS A 61 18.01 4.20 3.34
C HIS A 61 18.63 3.73 1.99
N PRO A 62 18.23 4.30 0.83
CA PRO A 62 18.87 3.99 -0.43
C PRO A 62 20.30 4.53 -0.48
N THR A 63 21.20 3.82 -1.16
CA THR A 63 22.52 4.37 -1.52
C THR A 63 22.35 5.62 -2.38
N GLY A 64 23.37 6.49 -2.45
CA GLY A 64 23.30 7.74 -3.23
C GLY A 64 22.94 7.53 -4.71
N GLU A 65 23.37 6.42 -5.32
CA GLU A 65 22.97 6.07 -6.69
C GLU A 65 21.51 5.65 -6.78
N ARG A 66 21.03 4.82 -5.84
CA ARG A 66 19.63 4.40 -5.78
C ARG A 66 18.72 5.60 -5.54
N PHE A 67 19.12 6.55 -4.69
CA PHE A 67 18.41 7.80 -4.48
C PHE A 67 18.23 8.58 -5.79
N LYS A 68 19.30 8.80 -6.57
CA LYS A 68 19.22 9.48 -7.86
C LYS A 68 18.27 8.79 -8.85
N LYS A 69 18.27 7.45 -8.87
CA LYS A 69 17.33 6.67 -9.68
C LYS A 69 15.88 6.92 -9.26
N LEU A 70 15.60 6.91 -7.96
CA LEU A 70 14.26 7.18 -7.43
C LEU A 70 13.79 8.61 -7.73
N VAL A 71 14.68 9.61 -7.61
CA VAL A 71 14.39 11.00 -8.00
C VAL A 71 14.05 11.08 -9.50
N THR A 72 14.82 10.39 -10.35
CA THR A 72 14.56 10.37 -11.80
C THR A 72 13.21 9.72 -12.10
N GLN A 73 12.87 8.63 -11.40
CA GLN A 73 11.58 7.96 -11.50
C GLN A 73 10.43 8.90 -11.10
N MET A 74 10.55 9.61 -9.97
CA MET A 74 9.55 10.58 -9.53
C MET A 74 9.33 11.69 -10.55
N LYS A 75 10.41 12.23 -11.12
CA LYS A 75 10.34 13.23 -12.19
C LYS A 75 9.58 12.71 -13.41
N TRP A 76 9.74 11.44 -13.74
CA TRP A 76 9.02 10.83 -14.84
C TRP A 76 7.52 10.69 -14.54
N ARG A 77 7.15 10.18 -13.35
CA ARG A 77 5.75 10.07 -12.93
C ARG A 77 5.02 11.42 -12.91
N LEU A 78 5.70 12.48 -12.42
CA LEU A 78 5.17 13.84 -12.44
C LEU A 78 4.88 14.33 -13.87
N ARG A 79 5.79 14.06 -14.82
CA ARG A 79 5.59 14.48 -16.22
C ARG A 79 4.44 13.74 -16.89
N GLU A 80 4.37 12.42 -16.70
CA GLU A 80 3.30 11.58 -17.24
C GLU A 80 1.93 11.98 -16.64
N GLY A 81 1.92 12.46 -15.40
CA GLY A 81 0.72 12.90 -14.70
C GLY A 81 0.41 14.39 -14.77
N GLN A 82 1.00 15.14 -15.70
CA GLN A 82 0.77 16.59 -15.84
C GLN A 82 1.08 17.38 -14.55
N ASP A 83 2.30 17.18 -14.05
CA ASP A 83 2.84 17.70 -12.79
C ASP A 83 2.23 17.08 -11.52
N GLU A 84 1.44 16.01 -11.63
CA GLU A 84 0.92 15.24 -10.50
C GLU A 84 1.48 13.82 -10.48
N ALA A 85 1.79 13.29 -9.29
CA ALA A 85 2.17 11.89 -9.10
C ALA A 85 1.42 11.29 -7.91
N ILE A 86 1.16 9.98 -7.94
CA ILE A 86 0.53 9.23 -6.85
C ILE A 86 1.47 8.12 -6.41
N TYR A 87 1.78 8.08 -5.12
CA TYR A 87 2.58 7.03 -4.51
C TYR A 87 1.73 6.21 -3.54
N ASP A 88 1.65 4.91 -3.78
CA ASP A 88 1.04 3.96 -2.85
C ASP A 88 2.15 3.25 -2.07
N ILE A 89 2.25 3.52 -0.77
CA ILE A 89 3.30 3.02 0.12
C ILE A 89 2.77 1.88 0.99
N GLY A 90 3.53 0.80 1.10
CA GLY A 90 3.07 -0.46 1.71
C GLY A 90 2.39 -1.40 0.71
N VAL A 91 2.58 -1.15 -0.59
CA VAL A 91 2.02 -1.96 -1.68
C VAL A 91 3.14 -2.58 -2.50
N SER A 92 3.02 -3.87 -2.77
CA SER A 92 3.88 -4.60 -3.71
C SER A 92 3.50 -4.29 -5.17
N ASP A 93 4.44 -4.51 -6.08
CA ASP A 93 4.27 -4.33 -7.54
C ASP A 93 3.11 -5.14 -8.13
N ASN A 94 2.86 -6.34 -7.61
CA ASN A 94 1.71 -7.18 -7.96
C ASN A 94 0.36 -6.66 -7.42
N GLY A 95 0.34 -5.52 -6.74
CA GLY A 95 -0.84 -4.91 -6.12
C GLY A 95 -1.14 -5.38 -4.70
N ALA A 96 -0.37 -6.36 -4.17
CA ALA A 96 -0.59 -6.90 -2.82
C ALA A 96 -0.35 -5.85 -1.73
N LEU A 97 -1.38 -5.64 -0.91
CA LEU A 97 -1.35 -4.71 0.21
C LEU A 97 -0.71 -5.39 1.42
N THR A 98 0.60 -5.22 1.58
CA THR A 98 1.32 -5.77 2.72
C THR A 98 1.19 -4.85 3.94
N GLY A 99 1.25 -3.55 3.69
CA GLY A 99 1.35 -2.51 4.69
C GLY A 99 2.76 -2.36 5.26
N LEU A 100 3.04 -1.20 5.89
CA LEU A 100 4.26 -0.95 6.65
C LEU A 100 3.94 -0.51 8.08
N ASN A 101 4.78 -0.92 9.03
CA ASN A 101 4.74 -0.37 10.37
C ASN A 101 4.99 1.15 10.34
N GLU A 102 4.63 1.81 11.44
CA GLU A 102 4.73 3.27 11.54
C GLU A 102 6.17 3.78 11.33
N ASP A 103 7.16 3.07 11.90
CA ASP A 103 8.59 3.43 11.75
C ASP A 103 9.06 3.39 10.28
N ASP A 104 8.83 2.28 9.56
CA ASP A 104 9.23 2.15 8.15
C ASP A 104 8.43 3.12 7.27
N MET A 105 7.18 3.43 7.65
CA MET A 105 6.34 4.41 6.97
C MET A 105 6.94 5.81 7.08
N ASP A 106 7.31 6.24 8.28
CA ASP A 106 7.90 7.55 8.53
C ASP A 106 9.24 7.73 7.81
N GLU A 107 10.09 6.70 7.82
CA GLU A 107 11.33 6.70 7.04
C GLU A 107 11.05 6.82 5.54
N SER A 108 10.07 6.07 5.03
CA SER A 108 9.67 6.13 3.61
C SER A 108 9.10 7.50 3.22
N LEU A 109 8.32 8.13 4.12
CA LEU A 109 7.81 9.49 3.94
C LEU A 109 8.92 10.54 3.92
N SER A 110 9.88 10.43 4.83
CA SER A 110 11.06 11.30 4.86
C SER A 110 11.86 11.21 3.57
N MET A 111 12.00 9.99 3.04
CA MET A 111 12.64 9.73 1.76
C MET A 111 11.89 10.39 0.59
N LEU A 112 10.57 10.20 0.53
CA LEU A 112 9.72 10.82 -0.50
C LEU A 112 9.80 12.34 -0.49
N ARG A 113 9.75 12.96 0.70
CA ARG A 113 9.96 14.40 0.87
C ARG A 113 11.32 14.86 0.35
N SER A 114 12.38 14.12 0.65
CA SER A 114 13.73 14.43 0.17
C SER A 114 13.84 14.37 -1.35
N MET A 115 13.20 13.38 -1.98
CA MET A 115 13.15 13.26 -3.44
C MET A 115 12.36 14.39 -4.07
N ALA A 116 11.18 14.70 -3.53
CA ALA A 116 10.34 15.79 -4.02
C ALA A 116 11.03 17.15 -3.89
N SER A 117 11.69 17.40 -2.75
CA SER A 117 12.50 18.61 -2.52
C SER A 117 13.60 18.77 -3.56
N THR A 118 14.25 17.67 -3.97
CA THR A 118 15.28 17.68 -5.03
C THR A 118 14.71 18.12 -6.39
N LEU A 119 13.42 17.89 -6.63
CA LEU A 119 12.71 18.27 -7.86
C LEU A 119 11.95 19.61 -7.74
N GLY A 120 11.93 20.24 -6.57
CA GLY A 120 11.07 21.40 -6.29
C GLY A 120 9.58 21.06 -6.27
N ALA A 121 9.23 19.81 -5.98
CA ALA A 121 7.86 19.33 -5.87
C ALA A 121 7.38 19.29 -4.41
N SER A 122 6.07 19.35 -4.20
CA SER A 122 5.45 19.19 -2.88
C SER A 122 4.99 17.74 -2.65
N THR A 123 4.84 17.33 -1.39
CA THR A 123 4.26 16.03 -1.02
C THR A 123 3.09 16.22 -0.07
N SER A 124 1.97 15.56 -0.35
CA SER A 124 0.74 15.64 0.45
C SER A 124 0.14 14.25 0.68
N ILE A 125 -0.15 13.92 1.93
CA ILE A 125 -0.85 12.67 2.25
C ILE A 125 -2.31 12.81 1.83
N PHE A 126 -2.75 11.93 0.93
CA PHE A 126 -4.10 11.90 0.41
C PHE A 126 -4.99 10.94 1.19
N LYS A 127 -4.48 9.74 1.51
CA LYS A 127 -5.24 8.69 2.21
C LYS A 127 -4.34 7.85 3.12
N LYS A 128 -4.88 7.38 4.24
CA LYS A 128 -4.34 6.29 5.05
C LYS A 128 -5.35 5.15 5.08
N LYS A 129 -4.91 3.91 4.92
CA LYS A 129 -5.74 2.70 4.86
C LYS A 129 -5.07 1.55 5.61
N VAL A 130 -5.85 0.56 6.01
CA VAL A 130 -5.36 -0.67 6.64
C VAL A 130 -5.45 -1.82 5.64
N SER A 131 -4.37 -2.60 5.48
CA SER A 131 -4.37 -3.80 4.65
C SER A 131 -5.06 -4.97 5.35
N VAL A 132 -5.76 -5.82 4.58
CA VAL A 132 -6.24 -7.12 5.07
C VAL A 132 -5.09 -8.11 5.03
N ARG A 133 -4.75 -8.71 6.17
CA ARG A 133 -4.07 -10.01 6.13
C ARG A 133 -5.12 -11.08 5.87
N GLU A 134 -4.91 -11.97 4.91
CA GLU A 134 -5.69 -13.20 4.88
C GLU A 134 -5.49 -13.88 6.25
N PRO A 135 -6.57 -14.30 6.94
CA PRO A 135 -6.41 -15.03 8.19
C PRO A 135 -5.58 -16.28 7.93
N GLU A 136 -4.51 -16.50 8.71
CA GLU A 136 -3.64 -17.69 8.60
C GLU A 136 -4.32 -18.99 9.06
N CYS A 137 -5.65 -19.12 8.93
CA CYS A 137 -6.40 -20.33 9.29
C CYS A 137 -7.20 -20.90 8.11
N TYR A 138 -6.54 -21.16 6.98
CA TYR A 138 -7.10 -22.05 5.95
C TYR A 138 -6.04 -22.94 5.29
N ARG A 139 -5.19 -23.58 6.10
CA ARG A 139 -4.27 -24.63 5.62
C ARG A 139 -4.44 -26.01 6.24
N ASP A 140 -5.35 -26.22 7.20
CA ASP A 140 -5.55 -27.54 7.80
C ASP A 140 -6.98 -28.07 7.63
N ALA A 141 -7.45 -28.20 6.39
CA ALA A 141 -8.65 -28.97 6.07
C ALA A 141 -8.54 -29.81 4.79
N ARG A 142 -7.31 -30.19 4.36
CA ARG A 142 -7.13 -31.09 3.21
C ARG A 142 -6.24 -32.30 3.47
N SER A 143 -6.25 -32.79 4.71
CA SER A 143 -5.83 -34.15 5.06
C SER A 143 -7.00 -34.90 5.70
N LYS A 144 -8.01 -35.22 4.88
CA LYS A 144 -8.94 -36.31 5.16
C LYS A 144 -8.89 -37.28 3.99
N ASP A 145 -8.30 -38.44 4.29
CA ASP A 145 -8.66 -39.76 3.79
C ASP A 145 -8.90 -39.93 2.28
N TYR A 146 -7.85 -40.41 1.61
CA TYR A 146 -8.01 -41.36 0.51
C TYR A 146 -7.11 -42.57 0.80
N ARG A 147 -7.60 -43.49 1.64
CA ARG A 147 -7.18 -44.89 1.60
C ARG A 147 -8.27 -45.79 2.15
#